data_AF-A0A1B7NU14-F1
#
_entry.id   AF-A0A1B7NU14-F1
#
_cell.length_a   1.000
_cell.length_b   1.000
_cell.length_c   1.000
_cell.angle_alpha   90.00
_cell.angle_beta   90.00
_cell.angle_gamma   90.00
#
_symmetry.space_group_name_H-M   'P 1'
#
loop_
_entity.id
_entity.type
_entity.pdbx_description
1 polymer ?
#
loop_
_entity_poly.entity_id
_entity_poly.type
_entity_poly.pdbx_seq_one_letter_code
_entity_poly.pdbx_strand_id
1 'polypeptide(L)'
;MNKARRVTIQKITISIDEEIIYNHEGDEPQRKTKSLTKRTESVNLKLPEAGYITNLGLVFPSRDLRDAEGILPRGKPAFPMYAVYGFTTTASLYKIEYYLTVKAHLTSARDIVLRQPIVVCPLDHAGCKEEMEAIEQAARDARHINPDNPMLPLPTIIRVHDPQALKYLGVAIVGNVKKPVIE
;
A
#
# COMPACT_ATOMS: atom_id res chain seq x y z
N MET A 1 39.08 -24.56 -21.36
CA MET A 1 38.87 -23.21 -20.78
C MET A 1 37.93 -22.36 -21.65
N ASN A 2 36.71 -22.83 -21.98
CA ASN A 2 35.78 -22.04 -22.83
C ASN A 2 34.27 -22.37 -22.63
N LYS A 3 33.86 -22.65 -21.38
CA LYS A 3 32.46 -23.00 -21.06
C LYS A 3 31.49 -21.80 -21.23
N ALA A 4 31.98 -20.58 -21.11
CA ALA A 4 31.18 -19.35 -21.23
C ALA A 4 30.59 -19.13 -22.65
N ARG A 5 31.26 -19.61 -23.70
CA ARG A 5 30.81 -19.45 -25.10
C ARG A 5 29.61 -20.34 -25.51
N ARG A 6 29.13 -21.21 -24.63
CA ARG A 6 27.98 -22.10 -24.91
C ARG A 6 26.68 -21.66 -24.23
N VAL A 7 26.71 -20.55 -23.49
CA VAL A 7 25.54 -20.06 -22.76
C VAL A 7 24.53 -19.50 -23.75
N THR A 8 23.30 -20.00 -23.67
CA THR A 8 22.17 -19.50 -24.45
C THR A 8 21.17 -18.85 -23.51
N ILE A 9 20.73 -17.64 -23.82
CA ILE A 9 19.61 -16.99 -23.15
C ILE A 9 18.33 -17.62 -23.70
N GLN A 10 17.62 -18.40 -22.90
CA GLN A 10 16.34 -18.99 -23.32
C GLN A 10 15.24 -17.94 -23.30
N LYS A 11 15.08 -17.27 -22.16
CA LYS A 11 14.02 -16.31 -21.92
C LYS A 11 14.39 -15.37 -20.78
N ILE A 12 13.82 -14.18 -20.80
CA ILE A 12 13.93 -13.21 -19.72
C ILE A 12 12.54 -13.01 -19.13
N THR A 13 12.44 -13.13 -17.82
CA THR A 13 11.19 -12.99 -17.07
C THR A 13 11.31 -11.74 -16.19
N ILE A 14 10.31 -10.88 -16.25
CA ILE A 14 10.15 -9.77 -15.30
C ILE A 14 8.85 -9.99 -14.52
N SER A 15 8.91 -9.87 -13.20
CA SER A 15 7.74 -9.92 -12.33
C SER A 15 7.76 -8.80 -11.29
N ILE A 16 6.56 -8.42 -10.86
CA ILE A 16 6.37 -7.61 -9.65
C ILE A 16 5.78 -8.53 -8.60
N ASP A 17 6.48 -8.66 -7.48
CA ASP A 17 6.11 -9.54 -6.38
C ASP A 17 5.76 -8.69 -5.15
N GLU A 18 4.58 -8.95 -4.59
CA GLU A 18 4.12 -8.43 -3.30
C GLU A 18 4.53 -9.40 -2.20
N GLU A 19 5.11 -8.89 -1.13
CA GLU A 19 5.49 -9.64 0.04
C GLU A 19 4.84 -9.03 1.28
N ILE A 20 3.96 -9.80 1.92
CA ILE A 20 3.33 -9.45 3.19
C ILE A 20 4.01 -10.24 4.29
N ILE A 21 4.62 -9.54 5.24
CA ILE A 21 5.30 -10.12 6.40
C ILE A 21 4.44 -9.80 7.62
N TYR A 22 3.79 -10.81 8.19
CA TYR A 22 3.06 -10.69 9.45
C TYR A 22 4.02 -10.89 10.62
N ASN A 23 3.75 -10.19 11.72
CA ASN A 23 4.55 -10.27 12.95
C ASN A 23 6.06 -10.06 12.68
N HIS A 24 6.39 -9.03 11.89
CA HIS A 24 7.75 -8.82 11.41
C HIS A 24 8.78 -8.47 12.51
N GLU A 25 8.31 -8.09 13.70
CA GLU A 25 9.13 -7.78 14.89
C GLU A 25 9.16 -8.92 15.93
N GLY A 26 8.32 -9.95 15.78
CA GLY A 26 8.21 -11.05 16.76
C GLY A 26 9.00 -12.32 16.38
N ASP A 27 8.89 -13.36 17.21
CA ASP A 27 9.68 -14.59 17.09
C ASP A 27 9.33 -15.47 15.87
N GLU A 28 8.12 -15.33 15.30
CA GLU A 28 7.68 -16.13 14.14
C GLU A 28 7.09 -15.24 13.03
N PRO A 29 7.94 -14.60 12.20
CA PRO A 29 7.47 -13.81 11.08
C PRO A 29 6.90 -14.71 9.98
N GLN A 30 5.63 -14.50 9.62
CA GLN A 30 5.00 -15.23 8.52
C GLN A 30 5.07 -14.41 7.23
N ARG A 31 5.78 -14.95 6.23
CA ARG A 31 5.94 -14.32 4.93
C ARG A 31 4.99 -14.92 3.90
N LYS A 32 4.12 -14.10 3.31
CA LYS A 32 3.28 -14.46 2.17
C LYS A 32 3.73 -13.67 0.95
N THR A 33 4.20 -14.38 -0.08
CA THR A 33 4.63 -13.77 -1.34
C THR A 33 3.59 -14.06 -2.42
N LYS A 34 3.21 -13.03 -3.17
CA LYS A 34 2.25 -13.10 -4.27
C LYS A 34 2.83 -12.38 -5.49
N SER A 35 2.93 -13.07 -6.62
CA SER A 35 3.31 -12.43 -7.88
C SER A 35 2.12 -11.68 -8.45
N LEU A 36 2.20 -10.35 -8.55
CA LEU A 36 1.11 -9.50 -9.02
C LEU A 36 0.97 -9.50 -10.54
N THR A 37 2.10 -9.42 -11.22
CA THR A 37 2.15 -9.45 -12.68
C THR A 37 3.49 -10.03 -13.11
N LYS A 38 3.48 -10.71 -14.24
CA LYS A 38 4.64 -11.39 -14.79
C LYS A 38 4.60 -11.32 -16.31
N ARG A 39 5.71 -10.93 -16.90
CA ARG A 39 5.95 -10.98 -18.35
C ARG A 39 7.17 -11.84 -18.62
N THR A 40 7.08 -12.69 -19.64
CA THR A 40 8.18 -13.53 -20.09
C THR A 40 8.41 -13.28 -21.56
N GLU A 41 9.65 -12.94 -21.93
CA GLU A 41 10.08 -12.78 -23.32
C GLU A 41 11.01 -13.93 -23.68
N SER A 42 10.64 -14.71 -24.70
CA SER A 42 11.47 -15.76 -25.26
C SER A 42 12.55 -15.15 -26.16
N VAL A 43 13.81 -15.41 -25.84
CA VAL A 43 14.97 -14.86 -26.58
C VAL A 43 15.62 -15.95 -27.44
N ASN A 44 15.86 -17.13 -26.86
CA ASN A 44 16.49 -18.30 -27.51
C ASN A 44 17.76 -17.97 -28.32
N LEU A 45 18.62 -17.11 -27.77
CA LEU A 45 19.83 -16.60 -28.44
C LEU A 45 21.09 -17.05 -27.71
N LYS A 46 22.10 -17.54 -28.44
CA LYS A 46 23.44 -17.74 -27.87
C LYS A 46 24.04 -16.40 -27.49
N LEU A 47 24.59 -16.29 -26.27
CA LEU A 47 25.12 -15.03 -25.75
C LEU A 47 26.24 -14.50 -26.66
N PRO A 48 26.05 -13.34 -27.33
CA PRO A 48 27.07 -12.74 -28.20
C PRO A 48 28.25 -12.21 -27.38
N GLU A 49 29.44 -12.08 -27.99
CA GLU A 49 30.62 -11.49 -27.32
C GLU A 49 30.41 -10.02 -26.93
N ALA A 50 29.60 -9.28 -27.70
CA ALA A 50 29.20 -7.91 -27.38
C ALA A 50 28.13 -7.80 -26.28
N GLY A 51 27.61 -8.92 -25.77
CA GLY A 51 26.48 -8.98 -24.85
C GLY A 51 25.13 -8.95 -25.57
N TYR A 52 24.06 -8.97 -24.78
CA TYR A 52 22.67 -8.92 -25.24
C TYR A 52 21.92 -7.83 -24.48
N ILE A 53 21.19 -7.00 -25.21
CA ILE A 53 20.40 -5.88 -24.68
C ILE A 53 18.99 -5.98 -25.27
N THR A 54 17.97 -5.87 -24.42
CA THR A 54 16.56 -5.78 -24.82
C THR A 54 15.81 -4.86 -23.87
N ASN A 55 14.72 -4.26 -24.34
CA ASN A 55 13.86 -3.39 -23.55
C ASN A 55 12.58 -4.14 -23.21
N LEU A 56 12.33 -4.30 -21.91
CA LEU A 56 11.17 -5.01 -21.40
C LEU A 56 10.30 -4.04 -20.60
N GLY A 57 9.02 -3.97 -20.97
CA GLY A 57 8.01 -3.18 -20.24
C GLY A 57 7.08 -4.07 -19.43
N LEU A 58 6.81 -3.67 -18.20
CA LEU A 58 5.82 -4.30 -17.32
C LEU A 58 4.95 -3.20 -16.72
N VAL A 59 3.64 -3.30 -16.91
CA VAL A 59 2.67 -2.35 -16.35
C VAL A 59 2.27 -2.84 -14.97
N PHE A 60 2.40 -1.99 -13.96
CA PHE A 60 1.90 -2.29 -12.62
C PHE A 60 0.38 -2.48 -12.69
N PRO A 61 -0.19 -3.57 -12.15
CA PRO A 61 -1.61 -3.83 -12.31
C PRO A 61 -2.43 -2.78 -11.55
N SER A 62 -3.08 -1.90 -12.29
CA SER A 62 -4.22 -1.13 -11.80
C SER A 62 -5.47 -1.99 -12.02
N ARG A 63 -6.18 -2.37 -10.95
CA ARG A 63 -7.51 -2.94 -11.15
C ARG A 63 -8.44 -1.78 -11.52
N ASP A 64 -9.28 -1.97 -12.52
CA ASP A 64 -10.42 -1.08 -12.69
C ASP A 64 -11.29 -1.20 -11.42
N LEU A 65 -11.66 -0.05 -10.86
CA LEU A 65 -12.57 0.03 -9.71
C LEU A 65 -13.97 -0.44 -10.08
N ARG A 66 -14.28 -0.42 -11.37
CA ARG A 66 -15.57 -0.82 -11.89
C ARG A 66 -15.79 -2.31 -11.74
N ASP A 67 -16.98 -2.69 -11.30
CA ASP A 67 -17.45 -4.06 -11.37
C ASP A 67 -17.74 -4.49 -12.83
N ALA A 68 -18.24 -5.72 -13.01
CA ALA A 68 -18.55 -6.28 -14.33
C ALA A 68 -19.62 -5.49 -15.11
N GLU A 69 -20.38 -4.61 -14.44
CA GLU A 69 -21.38 -3.73 -15.05
C GLU A 69 -20.86 -2.29 -15.25
N GLY A 70 -19.58 -2.04 -14.95
CA GLY A 70 -18.98 -0.72 -15.14
C GLY A 70 -19.20 0.24 -13.96
N ILE A 71 -19.75 -0.24 -12.84
CA ILE A 71 -20.14 0.58 -11.69
C ILE A 71 -18.97 0.70 -10.72
N LEU A 72 -18.62 1.94 -10.37
CA LEU A 72 -17.64 2.22 -9.33
C LEU A 72 -18.30 1.96 -7.96
N PRO A 73 -17.79 1.04 -7.12
CA PRO A 73 -18.34 0.82 -5.80
C PRO A 73 -18.23 2.12 -5.00
N ARG A 74 -19.32 2.51 -4.33
CA ARG A 74 -19.33 3.71 -3.48
C ARG A 74 -18.21 3.59 -2.44
N GLY A 75 -17.38 4.62 -2.33
CA GLY A 75 -16.32 4.69 -1.31
C GLY A 75 -16.92 4.46 0.08
N LYS A 76 -16.31 3.57 0.87
CA LYS A 76 -16.72 3.37 2.26
C LYS A 76 -16.39 4.66 3.04
N PRO A 77 -17.21 5.06 4.04
CA PRO A 77 -16.94 6.21 4.89
C PRO A 77 -15.84 5.93 5.93
N ALA A 78 -14.73 5.32 5.51
CA ALA A 78 -13.58 5.01 6.34
C ALA A 78 -12.30 5.43 5.62
N PHE A 79 -11.31 5.91 6.36
CA PHE A 79 -10.00 6.25 5.80
C PHE A 79 -9.23 4.96 5.46
N PRO A 80 -8.60 4.86 4.27
CA PRO A 80 -8.64 5.80 3.15
C PRO A 80 -9.98 5.74 2.39
N MET A 81 -10.50 6.92 2.03
CA MET A 81 -11.81 7.10 1.36
C MET A 81 -11.86 6.52 -0.07
N TYR A 82 -10.74 6.02 -0.59
CA TYR A 82 -10.60 5.39 -1.89
C TYR A 82 -10.00 3.99 -1.74
N ALA A 83 -10.34 3.07 -2.64
CA ALA A 83 -9.76 1.74 -2.60
C ALA A 83 -8.27 1.80 -3.00
N VAL A 84 -7.40 1.30 -2.13
CA VAL A 84 -5.95 1.26 -2.35
C VAL A 84 -5.60 -0.09 -3.00
N TYR A 85 -4.96 -0.05 -4.17
CA TYR A 85 -4.61 -1.26 -4.93
C TYR A 85 -3.27 -1.88 -4.56
N GLY A 86 -2.46 -1.16 -3.81
CA GLY A 86 -1.19 -1.60 -3.28
C GLY A 86 -0.48 -0.40 -2.67
N PHE A 87 0.14 -0.59 -1.52
CA PHE A 87 0.93 0.44 -0.86
C PHE A 87 2.05 -0.22 -0.06
N THR A 88 3.25 0.34 -0.17
CA THR A 88 4.36 -0.08 0.67
C THR A 88 4.11 0.44 2.09
N THR A 89 4.19 -0.44 3.09
CA THR A 89 4.02 -0.02 4.49
C THR A 89 4.86 -0.84 5.45
N THR A 90 5.22 -0.23 6.57
CA THR A 90 5.79 -0.88 7.75
C THR A 90 4.95 -0.49 8.95
N ALA A 91 4.25 -1.45 9.54
CA ALA A 91 3.46 -1.28 10.76
C ALA A 91 3.82 -2.40 11.74
N SER A 92 3.52 -2.22 13.03
CA SER A 92 3.93 -3.17 14.09
C SER A 92 3.50 -4.62 13.81
N LEU A 93 2.25 -4.81 13.34
CA LEU A 93 1.69 -6.15 13.11
C LEU A 93 2.01 -6.74 11.72
N TYR A 94 2.28 -5.89 10.72
CA TYR A 94 2.53 -6.36 9.36
C TYR A 94 3.35 -5.35 8.54
N LYS A 95 4.12 -5.88 7.60
CA LYS A 95 4.91 -5.13 6.63
C LYS A 95 4.50 -5.56 5.21
N ILE A 96 4.31 -4.61 4.31
CA ILE A 96 4.02 -4.87 2.89
C ILE A 96 5.15 -4.28 2.06
N GLU A 97 5.85 -5.14 1.33
CA GLU A 97 6.96 -4.77 0.45
C GLU A 97 6.70 -5.23 -0.97
N TYR A 98 7.18 -4.46 -1.95
CA TYR A 98 7.10 -4.79 -3.36
C TYR A 98 8.48 -4.92 -3.95
N TYR A 99 8.65 -5.89 -4.84
CA TYR A 99 9.93 -6.16 -5.50
C TYR A 99 9.75 -6.31 -7.00
N LEU A 100 10.62 -5.64 -7.75
CA LEU A 100 10.83 -5.91 -9.17
C LEU A 100 11.87 -7.03 -9.29
N THR A 101 11.43 -8.18 -9.79
CA THR A 101 12.29 -9.34 -10.01
C THR A 101 12.56 -9.50 -11.51
N VAL A 102 13.83 -9.47 -11.90
CA VAL A 102 14.29 -9.76 -13.26
C VAL A 102 15.07 -11.07 -13.24
N LYS A 103 14.60 -12.07 -13.99
CA LYS A 103 15.20 -13.39 -14.08
C LYS A 103 15.56 -13.72 -15.53
N ALA A 104 16.85 -13.88 -15.81
CA ALA A 104 17.35 -14.40 -17.08
C ALA A 104 17.57 -15.92 -16.96
N HIS A 105 16.87 -16.67 -17.81
CA HIS A 105 16.99 -18.12 -17.88
C HIS A 105 18.08 -18.51 -18.88
N LEU A 106 19.11 -19.20 -18.39
CA LEU A 106 20.31 -19.51 -19.17
C LEU A 106 20.46 -21.02 -19.35
N THR A 107 20.99 -21.45 -20.50
CA THR A 107 21.47 -22.83 -20.68
C THR A 107 22.92 -22.96 -20.29
N SER A 108 23.29 -24.12 -19.74
CA SER A 108 24.68 -24.47 -19.41
C SER A 108 25.37 -23.50 -18.43
N ALA A 109 24.58 -22.66 -17.76
CA ALA A 109 24.97 -21.74 -16.70
C ALA A 109 23.82 -21.59 -15.70
N ARG A 110 24.11 -21.04 -14.52
CA ARG A 110 23.09 -20.73 -13.51
C ARG A 110 22.26 -19.52 -13.98
N ASP A 111 20.95 -19.58 -13.79
CA ASP A 111 20.05 -18.44 -14.02
C ASP A 111 20.53 -17.21 -13.23
N ILE A 112 20.40 -16.04 -13.85
CA ILE A 112 20.66 -14.76 -13.19
C ILE A 112 19.34 -14.23 -12.66
N VAL A 113 19.30 -13.86 -11.38
CA VAL A 113 18.13 -13.27 -10.73
C VAL A 113 18.55 -11.98 -10.05
N LEU A 114 17.94 -10.88 -10.43
CA LEU A 114 18.02 -9.60 -9.76
C LEU A 114 16.67 -9.32 -9.10
N ARG A 115 16.69 -8.89 -7.84
CA ARG A 115 15.50 -8.52 -7.09
C ARG A 115 15.73 -7.17 -6.46
N GLN A 116 14.96 -6.17 -6.88
CA GLN A 116 15.11 -4.79 -6.43
C GLN A 116 13.83 -4.35 -5.71
N PRO A 117 13.91 -3.80 -4.47
CA PRO A 117 12.74 -3.21 -3.82
C PRO A 117 12.23 -2.00 -4.61
N ILE A 118 10.90 -1.89 -4.69
CA ILE A 118 10.20 -0.75 -5.27
C ILE A 118 9.20 -0.18 -4.26
N VAL A 119 8.99 1.13 -4.29
CA VAL A 119 7.99 1.81 -3.49
C VAL A 119 6.72 1.94 -4.32
N VAL A 120 5.61 1.42 -3.81
CA VAL A 120 4.28 1.55 -4.42
C VAL A 120 3.46 2.46 -3.53
N CYS A 121 2.88 3.50 -4.12
CA CYS A 121 2.02 4.46 -3.45
C CYS A 121 0.80 4.75 -4.34
N PRO A 122 -0.41 4.89 -3.77
CA PRO A 122 -1.58 5.33 -4.53
C PRO A 122 -1.52 6.80 -4.95
N LEU A 123 -0.67 7.60 -4.30
CA LEU A 123 -0.49 9.01 -4.60
C LEU A 123 0.68 9.19 -5.56
N ASP A 124 0.59 10.22 -6.40
CA ASP A 124 1.73 10.66 -7.19
C ASP A 124 2.77 11.37 -6.31
N HIS A 125 3.92 11.68 -6.91
CA HIS A 125 5.02 12.31 -6.17
C HIS A 125 4.63 13.71 -5.65
N ALA A 126 3.82 14.44 -6.41
CA ALA A 126 3.35 15.77 -6.02
C ALA A 126 2.42 15.70 -4.80
N GLY A 127 1.39 14.85 -4.84
CA GLY A 127 0.47 14.64 -3.72
C GLY A 127 1.18 14.10 -2.48
N CYS A 128 2.12 13.15 -2.64
CA CYS A 128 2.95 12.70 -1.53
C CYS A 128 3.71 13.85 -0.85
N LYS A 129 4.23 14.79 -1.64
CA LYS A 129 5.02 15.92 -1.14
C LYS A 129 4.14 16.93 -0.38
N GLU A 130 2.95 17.20 -0.88
CA GLU A 130 2.00 18.13 -0.25
C GLU A 130 1.48 17.57 1.08
N GLU A 131 1.12 16.28 1.12
CA GLU A 131 0.62 15.63 2.33
C GLU A 131 1.69 15.45 3.42
N MET A 132 2.97 15.30 3.02
CA MET A 132 4.09 15.11 3.96
C MET A 132 4.21 16.24 4.98
N GLU A 133 3.96 17.49 4.61
CA GLU A 133 4.06 18.64 5.52
C GLU A 133 2.99 18.56 6.62
N ALA A 134 1.74 18.27 6.24
CA ALA A 134 0.64 18.11 7.18
C ALA A 134 0.86 16.91 8.12
N ILE A 135 1.35 15.78 7.58
CA ILE A 135 1.68 14.58 8.35
C ILE A 135 2.80 14.89 9.35
N GLU A 136 3.85 15.59 8.93
CA GLU A 136 4.99 15.93 9.80
C GLU A 136 4.55 16.85 10.95
N GLN A 137 3.76 17.88 10.65
CA GLN A 137 3.23 18.77 11.67
C GLN A 137 2.34 18.02 12.66
N ALA A 138 1.40 17.21 12.18
CA ALA A 138 0.55 16.38 13.04
C ALA A 138 1.35 15.41 13.90
N ALA A 139 2.41 14.79 13.36
CA ALA A 139 3.28 13.90 14.12
C ALA A 139 4.09 14.63 15.18
N ARG A 140 4.56 15.86 14.90
CA ARG A 140 5.21 16.72 15.91
C ARG A 140 4.24 17.09 17.02
N ASP A 141 3.04 17.52 16.68
CA ASP A 141 2.00 17.89 17.65
C ASP A 141 1.63 16.70 18.53
N ALA A 142 1.48 15.51 17.93
CA ALA A 142 1.19 14.28 18.66
C ALA A 142 2.30 13.89 19.65
N ARG A 143 3.59 14.16 19.35
CA ARG A 143 4.70 13.91 20.30
C ARG A 143 4.63 14.76 21.56
N HIS A 144 3.95 15.90 21.51
CA HIS A 144 3.74 16.75 22.69
C HIS A 144 2.60 16.27 23.59
N ILE A 145 1.83 15.26 23.16
CA ILE A 145 0.76 14.64 23.95
C ILE A 145 1.36 13.52 24.80
N ASN A 146 1.19 13.61 26.12
CA ASN A 146 1.59 12.54 27.02
C ASN A 146 0.68 11.31 26.80
N PRO A 147 1.22 10.13 26.42
CA PRO A 147 0.41 8.94 26.20
C PRO A 147 -0.27 8.40 27.46
N ASP A 148 0.32 8.62 28.65
CA ASP A 148 -0.24 8.18 29.93
C ASP A 148 -1.29 9.15 30.49
N ASN A 149 -1.32 10.38 29.96
CA ASN A 149 -2.30 11.39 30.32
C ASN A 149 -2.63 12.24 29.08
N PRO A 150 -3.38 11.68 28.11
CA PRO A 150 -3.78 12.44 26.95
C PRO A 150 -4.61 13.61 27.45
N MET A 151 -4.23 14.85 27.10
CA MET A 151 -5.05 16.01 27.42
C MET A 151 -6.39 15.87 26.71
N LEU A 152 -7.37 15.28 27.41
CA LEU A 152 -8.74 15.25 26.97
C LEU A 152 -9.26 16.69 26.97
N PRO A 153 -10.09 17.07 25.99
CA PRO A 153 -10.77 18.35 26.06
C PRO A 153 -11.47 18.45 27.42
N LEU A 154 -11.38 19.63 28.04
CA LEU A 154 -12.01 19.87 29.33
C LEU A 154 -13.48 19.42 29.27
N PRO A 155 -13.97 18.68 30.27
CA PRO A 155 -15.37 18.26 30.29
C PRO A 155 -16.25 19.50 30.12
N THR A 156 -17.08 19.49 29.08
CA THR A 156 -17.98 20.60 28.80
C THR A 156 -19.16 20.48 29.75
N ILE A 157 -19.22 21.36 30.76
CA ILE A 157 -20.35 21.40 31.70
C ILE A 157 -21.51 22.15 31.05
N ILE A 158 -22.49 21.40 30.58
CA ILE A 158 -23.75 21.95 30.07
C ILE A 158 -24.62 22.38 31.25
N ARG A 159 -24.89 23.67 31.36
CA ARG A 159 -25.75 24.21 32.43
C ARG A 159 -27.21 23.90 32.14
N VAL A 160 -28.02 23.83 33.20
CA VAL A 160 -29.48 23.56 33.11
C VAL A 160 -30.21 24.53 32.16
N HIS A 161 -29.73 25.76 32.06
CA HIS A 161 -30.31 26.82 31.24
C HIS A 161 -29.61 27.02 29.88
N ASP A 162 -28.73 26.12 29.48
CA ASP A 162 -28.06 26.20 28.17
C ASP A 162 -29.09 26.00 27.04
N PRO A 163 -29.26 26.96 26.10
CA PRO A 163 -30.20 26.84 24.99
C PRO A 163 -29.97 25.61 24.10
N GLN A 164 -28.76 25.06 24.08
CA GLN A 164 -28.37 23.89 23.29
C GLN A 164 -28.31 22.61 24.13
N ALA A 165 -28.74 22.62 25.40
CA ALA A 165 -28.62 21.47 26.30
C ALA A 165 -29.21 20.17 25.75
N LEU A 166 -30.35 20.26 25.07
CA LEU A 166 -31.04 19.10 24.48
C LEU A 166 -30.23 18.46 23.35
N LYS A 167 -29.53 19.25 22.55
CA LYS A 167 -28.65 18.77 21.47
C LYS A 167 -27.53 17.90 22.03
N TYR A 168 -26.88 18.34 23.12
CA TYR A 168 -25.80 17.59 23.78
C TYR A 168 -26.31 16.31 24.49
N LEU A 169 -27.60 16.23 24.79
CA LEU A 169 -28.24 15.03 25.32
C LEU A 169 -28.74 14.07 24.22
N GLY A 170 -28.60 14.43 22.94
CA GLY A 170 -29.13 13.65 21.82
C GLY A 170 -30.66 13.63 21.78
N VAL A 171 -31.31 14.69 22.25
CA VAL A 171 -32.78 14.80 22.36
C VAL A 171 -33.28 16.05 21.66
N ALA A 172 -34.44 15.96 21.01
CA ALA A 172 -35.16 17.10 20.45
C ALA A 172 -36.59 17.16 21.02
N ILE A 173 -37.19 18.35 20.98
CA ILE A 173 -38.62 18.51 21.30
C ILE A 173 -39.41 18.33 20.00
N VAL A 174 -40.24 17.30 19.94
CA VAL A 174 -41.14 17.03 18.81
C VAL A 174 -42.56 16.92 19.36
N GLY A 175 -43.41 17.89 19.03
CA GLY A 175 -44.80 17.92 19.50
C GLY A 175 -44.90 18.01 21.03
N ASN A 176 -44.14 18.90 21.66
CA ASN A 176 -44.03 19.07 23.13
C ASN A 176 -43.53 17.85 23.91
N VAL A 177 -43.03 16.81 23.24
CA VAL A 177 -42.44 15.63 23.86
C VAL A 177 -40.95 15.57 23.53
N LYS A 178 -40.13 15.27 24.54
CA LYS A 178 -38.69 15.02 24.38
C LYS A 178 -38.49 13.65 23.71
N LYS A 179 -37.89 13.63 22.52
CA LYS A 179 -37.60 12.41 21.75
C LYS A 179 -36.10 12.33 21.42
N PRO A 180 -35.50 11.13 21.44
CA PRO A 180 -34.12 10.96 20.98
C PRO A 180 -34.01 11.38 19.51
N VAL A 181 -32.91 12.04 19.17
CA VAL A 181 -32.55 12.35 17.79
C VAL A 181 -32.05 11.05 17.16
N ILE A 182 -32.66 10.64 16.04
CA ILE A 182 -32.21 9.53 15.23
C ILE A 182 -31.44 10.16 14.06
N GLU A 183 -30.15 9.83 13.94
CA GLU A 183 -29.31 10.21 12.79
C GLU A 183 -29.47 9.22 11.63
#